data_AF-A0A2R5L884-F1
#
_entry.id   AF-A0A2R5L884-F1
#
_cell.length_a   1.000
_cell.length_b   1.000
_cell.length_c   1.000
_cell.angle_alpha   90.00
_cell.angle_beta   90.00
_cell.angle_gamma   90.00
#
_symmetry.space_group_name_H-M   'P 1'
#
loop_
_entity.id
_entity.type
_entity.pdbx_description
1 polymer ?
#
loop_
_entity_poly.entity_id
_entity_poly.type
_entity_poly.pdbx_seq_one_letter_code
_entity_poly.pdbx_strand_id
1 'polypeptide(L)'
;MNPTFVEGLLVFFACLWLPTTALFDWRCIGAISCSRYDEIIKHDGSLLTCSRRCDPTSARSCYEIEKEKDPCLNFEEAEYGKCYGGVCLALNVYGNQTAGKALITTLPCLHGHDYLYLIKRGSFGCKYYCRSSPHKIVNRPDGYKCLRPDTAAKGGCERGYCKTPLKRKT
;
A
#
# COMPACT_ATOMS: atom_id res chain seq x y z
N MET A 1 67.23 -17.24 10.56
CA MET A 1 65.95 -17.89 10.92
C MET A 1 65.28 -16.95 11.91
N ASN A 2 64.44 -15.98 11.53
CA ASN A 2 63.14 -16.07 10.85
C ASN A 2 62.19 -17.12 11.45
N PRO A 3 60.90 -16.77 11.57
CA PRO A 3 60.23 -16.52 12.84
C PRO A 3 59.05 -17.48 13.00
N THR A 4 58.33 -17.44 14.13
CA THR A 4 56.96 -17.94 14.39
C THR A 4 56.89 -18.18 15.91
N PHE A 5 55.86 -17.82 16.67
CA PHE A 5 54.48 -18.21 16.49
C PHE A 5 53.64 -17.61 17.65
N VAL A 6 53.58 -16.29 17.85
CA VAL A 6 52.81 -15.77 19.02
C VAL A 6 51.90 -14.57 18.71
N GLU A 7 52.07 -13.87 17.59
CA GLU A 7 51.23 -12.68 17.31
C GLU A 7 50.03 -12.94 16.40
N GLY A 8 49.79 -14.19 15.97
CA GLY A 8 48.70 -14.53 15.05
C GLY A 8 47.32 -14.78 15.69
N LEU A 9 47.21 -14.84 17.02
CA LEU A 9 45.99 -15.35 17.68
C LEU A 9 45.07 -14.27 18.27
N LEU A 10 45.47 -13.00 18.25
CA LEU A 10 44.63 -11.89 18.74
C LEU A 10 43.77 -11.23 17.65
N VAL A 11 44.01 -11.53 16.37
CA VAL A 11 43.22 -10.96 15.26
C VAL A 11 41.94 -11.77 14.98
N PHE A 12 41.85 -13.04 15.39
CA PHE A 12 40.65 -13.86 15.13
C PHE A 12 39.47 -13.60 16.07
N PHE A 13 39.70 -13.07 17.28
CA PHE A 13 38.61 -12.80 18.23
C PHE A 13 37.98 -11.41 18.07
N ALA A 14 38.60 -10.49 17.33
CA ALA A 14 38.05 -9.14 17.12
C ALA A 14 36.92 -9.08 16.07
N CYS A 15 36.77 -10.10 15.22
CA CYS A 15 35.74 -10.10 14.17
C CYS A 15 34.46 -10.89 14.51
N LEU A 16 34.44 -11.65 15.62
CA LEU A 16 33.27 -12.44 16.04
C LEU A 16 32.34 -11.72 17.03
N TRP A 17 32.69 -10.49 17.42
CA TRP A 17 31.90 -9.64 18.32
C TRP A 17 31.41 -8.36 17.65
N LEU A 18 31.22 -8.39 16.32
CA LEU A 18 30.15 -7.57 15.77
C LEU A 18 28.88 -8.37 16.08
N PRO A 19 28.07 -7.99 17.08
CA PRO A 19 26.70 -8.45 17.07
C PRO A 19 26.21 -8.02 15.70
N THR A 20 25.93 -9.01 14.85
CA THR A 20 24.87 -8.87 13.86
C THR A 20 23.64 -8.63 14.71
N THR A 21 23.51 -7.38 15.16
CA THR A 21 22.23 -6.73 15.28
C THR A 21 21.68 -6.87 13.88
N ALA A 22 21.04 -8.02 13.63
CA ALA A 22 19.88 -8.04 12.78
C ALA A 22 19.18 -6.74 13.15
N LEU A 23 19.18 -5.81 12.20
CA LEU A 23 18.43 -4.57 12.27
C LEU A 23 16.98 -5.03 12.31
N PHE A 24 16.57 -5.56 13.46
CA PHE A 24 15.21 -5.59 13.92
C PHE A 24 14.83 -4.13 13.90
N ASP A 25 14.19 -3.74 12.81
CA ASP A 25 13.71 -2.41 12.56
C ASP A 25 12.60 -2.15 13.59
N TRP A 26 13.01 -1.89 14.84
CA TRP A 26 12.19 -1.56 15.99
C TRP A 26 11.56 -0.16 15.86
N ARG A 27 11.70 0.51 14.70
CA ARG A 27 11.19 1.86 14.45
C ARG A 27 9.67 1.98 14.52
N CYS A 28 8.92 0.89 14.68
CA CYS A 28 7.47 0.95 14.86
C CYS A 28 6.97 0.54 16.27
N ILE A 29 7.85 0.35 17.27
CA ILE A 29 7.41 -0.01 18.65
C ILE A 29 7.24 1.23 19.55
N GLY A 30 7.76 2.39 19.16
CA GLY A 30 7.72 3.60 19.98
C GLY A 30 7.24 4.83 19.23
N ALA A 31 5.98 5.20 19.44
CA ALA A 31 5.52 6.60 19.51
C ALA A 31 5.83 7.57 18.36
N ILE A 32 6.04 7.13 17.12
CA ILE A 32 5.75 8.01 15.97
C ILE A 32 4.24 7.97 15.81
N SER A 33 3.57 8.97 16.40
CA SER A 33 2.20 9.31 16.04
C SER A 33 2.13 9.37 14.52
N CYS A 34 1.48 8.39 13.89
CA CYS A 34 1.14 8.51 12.49
C CYS A 34 0.29 9.76 12.41
N SER A 35 0.88 10.85 11.92
CA SER A 35 0.15 12.07 11.61
C SER A 35 -0.89 11.63 10.58
N ARG A 36 -2.10 11.34 11.06
CA ARG A 36 -3.19 10.88 10.22
C ARG A 36 -3.34 11.97 9.16
N TYR A 37 -3.03 11.68 7.91
CA TYR A 37 -3.69 12.41 6.85
C TYR A 37 -5.16 11.99 6.92
N ASP A 38 -6.04 12.99 6.93
CA ASP A 38 -7.40 12.90 7.50
C ASP A 38 -8.32 11.86 6.81
N GLU A 39 -7.93 11.34 5.65
CA GLU A 39 -8.80 10.53 4.81
C GLU A 39 -8.27 9.12 4.54
N ILE A 40 -9.12 8.12 4.82
CA ILE A 40 -8.96 6.74 4.38
C ILE A 40 -9.96 6.50 3.26
N ILE A 41 -9.51 5.85 2.18
CA ILE A 41 -10.36 5.67 1.01
C ILE A 41 -11.42 4.61 1.29
N LYS A 42 -12.67 5.05 1.19
CA LYS A 42 -13.86 4.19 1.24
C LYS A 42 -14.59 4.23 -0.10
N HIS A 43 -15.18 3.10 -0.45
CA HIS A 43 -16.16 2.98 -1.52
C HIS A 43 -17.41 2.35 -0.93
N ASP A 44 -18.55 3.04 -1.06
CA ASP A 44 -19.84 2.64 -0.46
C ASP A 44 -19.73 2.23 1.02
N GLY A 45 -19.00 3.04 1.79
CA GLY A 45 -18.78 2.83 3.22
C GLY A 45 -17.77 1.74 3.59
N SER A 46 -17.25 0.98 2.61
CA SER A 46 -16.25 -0.07 2.82
C SER A 46 -14.84 0.43 2.51
N LEU A 47 -13.87 0.08 3.35
CA LEU A 47 -12.46 0.42 3.17
C LEU A 47 -11.87 -0.25 1.93
N LEU A 48 -11.08 0.48 1.14
CA LEU A 48 -10.33 -0.12 0.02
C LEU A 48 -9.11 -0.93 0.48
N THR A 49 -8.58 -0.62 1.67
CA THR A 49 -7.47 -1.33 2.31
C THR A 49 -7.66 -1.26 3.83
N CYS A 50 -7.21 -2.29 4.54
CA CYS A 50 -7.24 -2.36 6.00
C CYS A 50 -5.94 -1.88 6.66
N SER A 51 -5.01 -1.37 5.87
CA SER A 51 -3.77 -0.77 6.36
C SER A 51 -3.35 0.39 5.47
N ARG A 52 -2.68 1.37 6.08
CA ARG A 52 -2.14 2.55 5.40
C ARG A 52 -0.74 2.87 5.89
N ARG A 53 0.09 3.44 5.02
CA ARG A 53 1.44 3.89 5.41
C ARG A 53 1.37 5.20 6.16
N CYS A 54 2.14 5.32 7.23
CA CYS A 54 2.17 6.56 8.02
C CYS A 54 2.93 7.68 7.28
N ASP A 55 3.93 7.32 6.48
CA ASP A 55 4.66 8.25 5.62
C ASP A 55 4.78 7.68 4.19
N PRO A 56 3.93 8.14 3.26
CA PRO A 56 4.00 7.79 1.85
C PRO A 56 5.26 8.28 1.12
N THR A 57 6.09 9.17 1.70
CA THR A 57 7.35 9.59 1.07
C THR A 57 8.42 8.51 1.07
N SER A 58 8.34 7.55 2.01
CA SER A 58 9.36 6.56 2.28
C SER A 58 8.91 5.13 1.93
N ALA A 59 9.77 4.43 1.20
CA ALA A 59 9.61 2.99 0.93
C ALA A 59 9.75 2.14 2.21
N ARG A 60 10.37 2.69 3.27
CA ARG A 60 10.48 2.08 4.60
C ARG A 60 9.73 2.97 5.58
N SER A 61 8.44 2.68 5.77
CA SER A 61 7.56 3.43 6.66
C SER A 61 6.70 2.44 7.45
N CYS A 62 6.36 2.80 8.68
CA CYS A 62 5.39 2.09 9.48
C CYS A 62 4.01 2.15 8.80
N TYR A 63 3.12 1.25 9.22
CA TYR A 63 1.74 1.24 8.76
C TYR A 63 0.79 1.25 9.96
N GLU A 64 -0.33 1.95 9.79
CA GLU A 64 -1.46 1.90 10.71
C GLU A 64 -2.42 0.82 10.19
N ILE A 65 -2.93 0.00 11.12
CA ILE A 65 -3.92 -1.04 10.84
C ILE A 65 -5.29 -0.50 11.22
N GLU A 66 -6.26 -0.66 10.32
CA GLU A 66 -7.65 -0.29 10.57
C GLU A 66 -8.30 -1.21 11.61
N LYS A 67 -9.38 -0.74 12.22
CA LYS A 67 -10.06 -1.45 13.30
C LYS A 67 -10.53 -2.83 12.84
N GLU A 68 -10.30 -3.82 13.69
CA GLU A 68 -10.75 -5.19 13.48
C GLU A 68 -12.25 -5.24 13.15
N LYS A 69 -12.58 -6.00 12.11
CA LYS A 69 -13.92 -6.21 11.55
C LYS A 69 -14.55 -4.99 10.86
N ASP A 70 -13.84 -3.87 10.68
CA ASP A 70 -14.36 -2.77 9.86
C ASP A 70 -14.62 -3.29 8.43
N PRO A 71 -15.74 -2.87 7.79
CA PRO A 71 -16.08 -3.31 6.45
C PRO A 71 -14.99 -2.93 5.45
N CYS A 72 -14.58 -3.88 4.61
CA CYS A 72 -13.56 -3.67 3.60
C CYS A 72 -13.90 -4.41 2.30
N LEU A 73 -13.20 -4.03 1.23
CA LEU A 73 -13.25 -4.67 -0.07
C LEU A 73 -12.00 -5.51 -0.30
N ASN A 74 -12.20 -6.79 -0.61
CA ASN A 74 -11.15 -7.71 -1.02
C ASN A 74 -11.10 -7.77 -2.55
N PHE A 75 -9.95 -7.37 -3.09
CA PHE A 75 -9.73 -7.20 -4.52
C PHE A 75 -9.07 -8.41 -5.21
N GLU A 76 -8.86 -9.52 -4.52
CA GLU A 76 -8.22 -10.72 -5.09
C GLU A 76 -9.02 -11.30 -6.26
N GLU A 77 -10.34 -11.20 -6.26
CA GLU A 77 -11.18 -11.66 -7.39
C GLU A 77 -11.93 -10.52 -8.07
N ALA A 78 -11.55 -9.27 -7.81
CA ALA A 78 -12.18 -8.11 -8.43
C ALA A 78 -11.88 -8.05 -9.93
N GLU A 79 -12.88 -7.62 -10.71
CA GLU A 79 -12.74 -7.44 -12.14
C GLU A 79 -11.79 -6.30 -12.51
N TYR A 80 -11.14 -6.45 -13.66
CA TYR A 80 -10.27 -5.43 -14.22
C TYR A 80 -11.05 -4.30 -14.89
N GLY A 81 -10.46 -3.12 -14.85
CA GLY A 81 -10.95 -1.95 -15.55
C GLY A 81 -9.85 -0.99 -15.95
N LYS A 82 -10.27 0.18 -16.43
CA LYS A 82 -9.43 1.34 -16.69
C LYS A 82 -10.02 2.60 -16.05
N CYS A 83 -9.14 3.44 -15.56
CA CYS A 83 -9.51 4.69 -14.94
C CYS A 83 -10.02 5.70 -15.96
N TYR A 84 -11.15 6.34 -15.66
CA TYR A 84 -11.64 7.52 -16.36
C TYR A 84 -12.27 8.48 -15.37
N GLY A 85 -11.74 9.71 -15.26
CA GLY A 85 -12.23 10.71 -14.32
C GLY A 85 -12.20 10.28 -12.85
N GLY A 86 -11.31 9.34 -12.50
CA GLY A 86 -11.23 8.76 -11.16
C GLY A 86 -12.19 7.60 -10.88
N VAL A 87 -12.92 7.10 -11.88
CA VAL A 87 -13.78 5.92 -11.78
C VAL A 87 -13.13 4.75 -12.52
N CYS A 88 -13.17 3.54 -11.93
CA CYS A 88 -12.69 2.33 -12.59
C CYS A 88 -13.79 1.75 -13.48
N LEU A 89 -13.73 2.00 -14.78
CA LEU A 89 -14.70 1.50 -15.75
C LEU A 89 -14.31 0.09 -16.23
N ALA A 90 -15.31 -0.76 -16.45
CA ALA A 90 -15.09 -2.07 -17.05
C ALA A 90 -14.46 -1.96 -18.45
N LEU A 91 -13.60 -2.93 -18.80
CA LEU A 91 -12.82 -2.89 -20.05
C LEU A 91 -13.71 -2.86 -21.30
N ASN A 92 -14.84 -3.55 -21.29
CA ASN A 92 -15.78 -3.64 -22.42
C ASN A 92 -16.56 -2.33 -22.67
N VAL A 93 -16.70 -1.45 -21.67
CA VAL A 93 -17.41 -0.18 -21.81
C VAL A 93 -16.49 1.02 -21.91
N TYR A 94 -15.22 0.90 -21.51
CA TYR A 94 -14.28 2.02 -21.46
C TYR A 94 -14.21 2.78 -22.78
N GLY A 95 -13.97 2.08 -23.90
CA GLY A 95 -13.82 2.72 -25.22
C GLY A 95 -15.02 3.56 -25.62
N ASN A 96 -16.24 3.03 -25.42
CA ASN A 96 -17.48 3.73 -25.74
C ASN A 96 -17.70 4.93 -24.81
N GLN A 97 -17.40 4.80 -23.52
CA GLN A 97 -17.60 5.88 -22.55
C GLN A 97 -16.58 7.01 -22.67
N THR A 98 -15.40 6.74 -23.22
CA THR A 98 -14.33 7.73 -23.42
C THR A 98 -14.22 8.24 -24.86
N ALA A 99 -15.02 7.70 -25.80
CA ALA A 99 -14.98 8.08 -27.20
C ALA A 99 -15.23 9.59 -27.38
N GLY A 100 -14.32 10.26 -28.09
CA GLY A 100 -14.42 11.71 -28.35
C GLY A 100 -14.21 12.61 -27.14
N LYS A 101 -13.82 12.08 -25.99
CA LYS A 101 -13.57 12.85 -24.76
C LYS A 101 -12.08 13.10 -24.55
N ALA A 102 -11.76 14.25 -23.96
CA ALA A 102 -10.41 14.54 -23.51
C ALA A 102 -10.02 13.60 -22.35
N LEU A 103 -8.79 13.08 -22.38
CA LEU A 103 -8.22 12.22 -21.36
C LEU A 103 -7.20 12.98 -20.52
N ILE A 104 -7.28 12.84 -19.20
CA ILE A 104 -6.30 13.38 -18.25
C ILE A 104 -5.27 12.30 -17.97
N THR A 105 -4.19 12.28 -18.75
CA THR A 105 -3.12 11.26 -18.64
C THR A 105 -1.96 11.68 -17.74
N THR A 106 -1.97 12.93 -17.26
CA THR A 106 -0.95 13.46 -16.35
C THR A 106 -1.22 13.05 -14.92
N LEU A 107 -0.15 12.76 -14.17
CA LEU A 107 -0.24 12.52 -12.74
C LEU A 107 -0.46 13.85 -12.00
N PRO A 108 -1.50 13.98 -11.17
CA PRO A 108 -1.71 15.20 -10.37
C PRO A 108 -0.56 15.49 -9.39
N CYS A 109 0.12 14.44 -8.92
CA CYS A 109 1.24 14.51 -8.00
C CYS A 109 2.09 13.23 -8.10
N LEU A 110 3.33 13.28 -7.60
CA LEU A 110 4.14 12.07 -7.46
C LEU A 110 3.44 11.04 -6.58
N HIS A 111 3.49 9.78 -7.01
CA HIS A 111 2.87 8.66 -6.30
C HIS A 111 3.62 8.37 -4.99
N GLY A 112 2.88 8.35 -3.88
CA GLY A 112 3.40 7.91 -2.58
C GLY A 112 3.45 6.38 -2.46
N HIS A 113 4.14 5.86 -1.46
CA HIS A 113 4.06 4.44 -1.12
C HIS A 113 2.74 4.17 -0.39
N ASP A 114 1.90 3.27 -0.92
CA ASP A 114 0.61 2.92 -0.32
C ASP A 114 0.24 1.44 -0.52
N TYR A 115 -0.95 1.05 -0.04
CA TYR A 115 -1.53 -0.30 -0.15
C TYR A 115 -2.76 -0.34 -1.06
N LEU A 116 -2.97 0.66 -1.92
CA LEU A 116 -4.17 0.80 -2.76
C LEU A 116 -4.02 0.12 -4.12
N TYR A 117 -3.31 -1.01 -4.16
CA TYR A 117 -3.09 -1.75 -5.40
C TYR A 117 -2.74 -3.21 -5.12
N LEU A 118 -3.00 -4.07 -6.11
CA LEU A 118 -2.39 -5.38 -6.20
C LEU A 118 -1.26 -5.33 -7.22
N ILE A 119 -0.09 -5.85 -6.83
CA ILE A 119 1.09 -5.92 -7.69
C ILE A 119 0.70 -6.59 -9.02
N LYS A 120 1.08 -5.95 -10.15
CA LYS A 120 0.77 -6.36 -11.53
C LYS A 120 -0.69 -6.28 -11.97
N ARG A 121 -1.66 -6.07 -11.06
CA ARG A 121 -3.09 -6.05 -11.40
C ARG A 121 -3.67 -4.64 -11.54
N GLY A 122 -3.22 -3.71 -10.71
CA GLY A 122 -3.60 -2.30 -10.79
C GLY A 122 -4.11 -1.74 -9.48
N SER A 123 -4.54 -0.48 -9.55
CA SER A 123 -5.01 0.29 -8.39
C SER A 123 -6.45 -0.08 -7.98
N PHE A 124 -6.78 0.07 -6.71
CA PHE A 124 -8.15 -0.07 -6.21
C PHE A 124 -8.93 1.20 -6.50
N GLY A 125 -9.98 1.11 -7.32
CA GLY A 125 -10.90 2.23 -7.55
C GLY A 125 -10.26 3.50 -8.12
N CYS A 126 -9.10 3.42 -8.79
CA CYS A 126 -8.43 4.55 -9.43
C CYS A 126 -7.97 5.66 -8.49
N LYS A 127 -7.62 5.33 -7.25
CA LYS A 127 -7.09 6.30 -6.28
C LYS A 127 -5.65 5.98 -5.89
N TYR A 128 -4.96 6.99 -5.36
CA TYR A 128 -3.67 6.84 -4.69
C TYR A 128 -3.38 8.02 -3.77
N TYR A 129 -2.39 7.86 -2.88
CA TYR A 129 -1.91 8.93 -2.01
C TYR A 129 -0.75 9.71 -2.66
N CYS A 130 -0.84 11.04 -2.64
CA CYS A 130 0.30 11.87 -3.04
C CYS A 130 1.51 11.64 -2.15
N ARG A 131 2.71 11.66 -2.75
CA ARG A 131 3.98 11.54 -2.03
C ARG A 131 4.18 12.70 -1.06
N SER A 132 3.90 13.93 -1.48
CA SER A 132 4.12 15.12 -0.64
C SER A 132 3.01 15.30 0.40
N SER A 133 3.37 15.74 1.60
CA SER A 133 2.41 16.18 2.63
C SER A 133 1.47 17.28 2.05
N PRO A 134 0.15 17.24 2.32
CA PRO A 134 -0.55 16.43 3.32
C PRO A 134 -1.02 15.05 2.82
N HIS A 135 -0.34 14.47 1.82
CA HIS A 135 -0.66 13.14 1.28
C HIS A 135 -2.10 13.00 0.79
N LYS A 136 -2.58 14.02 0.06
CA LYS A 136 -3.95 14.02 -0.47
C LYS A 136 -4.23 12.77 -1.29
N ILE A 137 -5.46 12.29 -1.21
CA ILE A 137 -5.97 11.26 -2.11
C ILE A 137 -6.33 11.93 -3.43
N VAL A 138 -5.79 11.40 -4.53
CA VAL A 138 -6.08 11.90 -5.87
C VAL A 138 -6.43 10.75 -6.80
N ASN A 139 -6.98 11.12 -7.96
CA ASN A 139 -7.31 10.18 -9.02
C ASN A 139 -6.05 9.74 -9.77
N ARG A 140 -5.99 8.47 -10.12
CA ARG A 140 -5.09 7.96 -11.14
C ARG A 140 -5.43 8.59 -12.50
N PRO A 141 -4.43 8.76 -13.38
CA PRO A 141 -4.67 9.24 -14.73
C PRO A 141 -5.58 8.31 -15.52
N ASP A 142 -6.25 8.87 -16.52
CA ASP A 142 -7.11 8.14 -17.42
C ASP A 142 -6.31 7.06 -18.19
N GLY A 143 -6.95 5.90 -18.38
CA GLY A 143 -6.36 4.72 -19.01
C GLY A 143 -5.51 3.85 -18.09
N TYR A 144 -5.21 4.29 -16.86
CA TYR A 144 -4.49 3.48 -15.88
C TYR A 144 -5.28 2.21 -15.51
N LYS A 145 -4.59 1.08 -15.34
CA LYS A 145 -5.21 -0.21 -14.96
C LYS A 145 -5.74 -0.14 -13.52
N CYS A 146 -6.96 -0.61 -13.32
CA CYS A 146 -7.58 -0.63 -12.00
C CYS A 146 -8.37 -1.91 -11.77
N LEU A 147 -8.72 -2.13 -10.51
CA LEU A 147 -9.63 -3.15 -10.05
C LEU A 147 -10.91 -2.48 -9.56
N ARG A 148 -12.04 -3.05 -9.99
CA ARG A 148 -13.39 -2.51 -9.83
C ARG A 148 -13.93 -2.74 -8.41
N PRO A 149 -14.14 -1.68 -7.60
CA PRO A 149 -14.63 -1.82 -6.23
C PRO A 149 -16.03 -2.44 -6.13
N ASP A 150 -16.89 -2.21 -7.11
CA ASP A 150 -18.27 -2.73 -7.16
C ASP A 150 -18.33 -4.26 -7.41
N THR A 151 -17.24 -4.84 -7.90
CA THR A 151 -17.09 -6.29 -8.13
C THR A 151 -16.25 -6.98 -7.05
N ALA A 152 -15.65 -6.20 -6.14
CA ALA A 152 -14.80 -6.72 -5.08
C ALA A 152 -15.62 -7.45 -4.01
N ALA A 153 -15.06 -8.53 -3.46
CA ALA A 153 -15.73 -9.28 -2.41
C ALA A 153 -15.77 -8.47 -1.11
N LYS A 154 -16.92 -8.45 -0.42
CA LYS A 154 -17.05 -7.77 0.88
C LYS A 154 -16.44 -8.62 2.00
N GLY A 155 -15.61 -8.00 2.81
CA GLY A 155 -14.89 -8.64 3.91
C GLY A 155 -14.81 -7.76 5.15
N GLY A 156 -14.08 -8.25 6.15
CA GLY A 156 -13.76 -7.51 7.36
C GLY A 156 -12.25 -7.38 7.54
N CYS A 157 -11.81 -6.27 8.11
CA CYS A 157 -10.40 -6.08 8.44
C CYS A 157 -9.93 -7.06 9.50
N GLU A 158 -8.79 -7.71 9.26
CA GLU A 158 -8.10 -8.59 10.20
C GLU A 158 -6.59 -8.40 10.02
N ARG A 159 -5.91 -7.91 11.06
CA ARG A 159 -4.46 -7.70 11.10
C ARG A 159 -3.91 -6.91 9.90
N GLY A 160 -4.63 -5.89 9.44
CA GLY A 160 -4.21 -5.03 8.33
C GLY A 160 -4.61 -5.52 6.94
N TYR A 161 -5.29 -6.66 6.83
CA TYR A 161 -5.75 -7.26 5.58
C TYR A 161 -7.28 -7.35 5.52
N CYS A 162 -7.85 -7.32 4.32
CA CYS A 162 -9.28 -7.58 4.14
C CYS A 162 -9.55 -9.08 3.96
N LYS A 163 -10.19 -9.72 4.94
CA LYS A 163 -10.48 -11.17 4.93
C LYS A 163 -11.93 -11.46 4.57
N THR A 164 -12.14 -12.52 3.79
CA THR A 164 -13.44 -13.02 3.35
C THR A 164 -13.72 -14.43 3.90
N PRO A 165 -14.99 -14.81 4.14
CA PRO A 165 -16.19 -13.95 4.12
C PRO A 165 -16.27 -13.06 5.37
N LEU A 166 -17.05 -11.98 5.31
CA LEU A 166 -17.36 -11.14 6.48
C LEU A 166 -17.94 -12.03 7.60
N LYS A 167 -17.17 -12.34 8.65
CA LYS A 167 -17.71 -13.03 9.83
C LYS A 167 -18.70 -12.09 10.53
N ARG A 168 -20.00 -12.28 10.28
CA ARG A 168 -21.06 -11.56 11.01
C ARG A 168 -20.86 -11.79 12.51
N LYS A 169 -20.94 -10.72 13.31
CA LYS A 169 -21.14 -10.86 14.76
C LYS A 169 -22.49 -11.54 14.95
N THR A 170 -22.47 -12.81 15.37
CA THR A 170 -23.55 -13.43 16.14
C THR A 170 -23.60 -12.78 17.51
#